data_AF-A0A968H0A0-F1
#
_entry.id   AF-A0A968H0A0-F1
#
_cell.length_a   1.000
_cell.length_b   1.000
_cell.length_c   1.000
_cell.angle_alpha   90.00
_cell.angle_beta   90.00
_cell.angle_gamma   90.00
#
_symmetry.space_group_name_H-M   'P 1'
#
loop_
_entity.id
_entity.type
_entity.pdbx_description
1 polymer ?
#
loop_
_entity_poly.entity_id
_entity_poly.type
_entity_poly.pdbx_seq_one_letter_code
_entity_poly.pdbx_strand_id
1 'polypeptide(L)'
;MDDLDLSIQHRIEANPEYAELLEAEIRRQRLIQRLVAERKANGLTQAAVAKAMRVGQSVVAEIESAKGDIRYSTLDRYAAAVSHRRVRLELVSD
;
A
#
# COMPACT_ATOMS: atom_id res chain seq x y z
N MET A 1 -0.88 -3.43 -26.10
CA MET A 1 -0.86 -4.61 -25.24
C MET A 1 0.58 -5.06 -25.20
N ASP A 2 1.24 -4.90 -24.07
CA ASP A 2 2.64 -5.32 -23.90
C ASP A 2 2.72 -6.81 -23.48
N ASP A 3 3.94 -7.34 -23.36
CA ASP A 3 4.16 -8.75 -22.98
C ASP A 3 3.58 -9.09 -21.60
N LEU A 4 3.54 -8.10 -20.69
CA LEU A 4 2.96 -8.27 -19.36
C LEU A 4 1.44 -8.38 -19.45
N ASP A 5 0.79 -7.49 -20.22
CA ASP A 5 -0.65 -7.52 -20.46
C ASP A 5 -1.10 -8.87 -21.03
N LEU A 6 -0.35 -9.41 -22.00
CA LEU A 6 -0.62 -10.72 -22.59
C LEU A 6 -0.49 -11.86 -21.56
N SER A 7 0.51 -11.80 -20.68
CA SER A 7 0.70 -12.80 -19.63
C SER A 7 -0.41 -12.77 -18.56
N ILE A 8 -0.93 -11.58 -18.24
CA ILE A 8 -2.04 -11.40 -17.32
C ILE A 8 -3.31 -11.98 -17.94
N GLN A 9 -3.58 -11.67 -19.21
CA GLN A 9 -4.76 -12.17 -19.92
C GLN A 9 -4.80 -13.70 -19.94
N HIS A 10 -3.69 -14.36 -20.30
CA HIS A 10 -3.61 -15.81 -20.26
C HIS A 10 -3.86 -16.40 -18.87
N ARG A 11 -3.44 -15.72 -17.80
CA ARG A 11 -3.67 -16.18 -16.42
C ARG A 11 -5.12 -16.00 -15.98
N ILE A 12 -5.78 -14.92 -16.40
CA ILE A 12 -7.22 -14.69 -16.15
C ILE A 12 -8.05 -15.76 -16.88
N GLU A 13 -7.73 -16.04 -18.14
CA GLU A 13 -8.43 -17.07 -18.93
C GLU A 13 -8.24 -18.47 -18.33
N ALA A 14 -7.05 -18.79 -17.82
CA ALA A 14 -6.75 -20.07 -17.20
C ALA A 14 -7.32 -20.21 -15.77
N ASN A 15 -7.52 -19.11 -15.04
CA ASN A 15 -8.07 -19.10 -13.70
C ASN A 15 -8.85 -17.80 -13.41
N PRO A 16 -10.19 -17.83 -13.41
CA PRO A 16 -11.00 -16.66 -13.08
C PRO A 16 -10.72 -16.03 -11.70
N GLU A 17 -10.33 -16.82 -10.68
CA GLU A 17 -9.93 -16.28 -9.36
C GLU A 17 -8.68 -15.39 -9.44
N TYR A 18 -7.85 -15.53 -10.49
CA TYR A 18 -6.68 -14.69 -10.68
C TYR A 18 -7.04 -13.21 -10.86
N ALA A 19 -8.19 -12.93 -11.48
CA ALA A 19 -8.67 -11.56 -11.65
C ALA A 19 -8.96 -10.90 -10.28
N GLU A 20 -9.66 -11.61 -9.39
CA GLU A 20 -9.99 -11.11 -8.05
C GLU A 20 -8.73 -10.87 -7.20
N LEU A 21 -7.76 -11.79 -7.28
CA LEU A 21 -6.46 -11.65 -6.61
C LEU A 21 -5.66 -10.46 -7.14
N LEU A 22 -5.63 -10.28 -8.47
CA LEU A 22 -4.94 -9.17 -9.10
C LEU A 22 -5.58 -7.83 -8.70
N GLU A 23 -6.90 -7.74 -8.72
CA GLU A 23 -7.61 -6.55 -8.27
C GLU A 23 -7.34 -6.25 -6.80
N ALA A 24 -7.32 -7.26 -5.93
CA ALA A 24 -7.00 -7.09 -4.52
C ALA A 24 -5.58 -6.51 -4.33
N GLU A 25 -4.59 -7.01 -5.06
CA GLU A 25 -3.22 -6.49 -5.00
C GLU A 25 -3.14 -5.05 -5.56
N ILE A 26 -3.84 -4.74 -6.66
CA ILE A 26 -3.93 -3.38 -7.20
C ILE A 26 -4.53 -2.42 -6.17
N ARG A 27 -5.62 -2.80 -5.49
CA ARG A 27 -6.23 -1.99 -4.42
C ARG A 27 -5.24 -1.73 -3.29
N ARG A 28 -4.49 -2.76 -2.87
CA ARG A 28 -3.47 -2.65 -1.81
C ARG A 28 -2.35 -1.70 -2.21
N GLN A 29 -1.81 -1.82 -3.42
CA GLN A 29 -0.75 -0.94 -3.93
C GLN A 29 -1.22 0.52 -4.02
N ARG A 30 -2.44 0.76 -4.52
CA ARG A 30 -3.02 2.11 -4.58
C ARG A 30 -3.15 2.75 -3.20
N LEU A 31 -3.56 1.98 -2.18
CA LEU A 31 -3.65 2.48 -0.81
C LEU A 31 -2.27 2.92 -0.29
N ILE A 32 -1.24 2.10 -0.45
CA ILE A 32 0.13 2.45 -0.03
C ILE A 32 0.64 3.69 -0.78
N GLN A 33 0.44 3.76 -2.10
CA GLN A 33 0.85 4.92 -2.90
C GLN A 33 0.19 6.22 -2.42
N ARG A 34 -1.10 6.18 -2.03
CA ARG A 34 -1.80 7.34 -1.44
C ARG A 34 -1.18 7.76 -0.12
N LEU A 35 -0.84 6.83 0.76
CA LEU A 35 -0.18 7.15 2.03
C LEU A 35 1.24 7.71 1.83
N VAL A 36 1.98 7.20 0.83
CA VAL A 36 3.30 7.77 0.44
C VAL A 36 3.14 9.19 -0.11
N ALA A 37 2.12 9.44 -0.92
CA ALA A 37 1.82 10.77 -1.42
C ALA A 37 1.50 11.74 -0.27
N GLU A 38 0.68 11.31 0.69
CA GLU A 38 0.35 12.07 1.91
C GLU A 38 1.61 12.39 2.73
N ARG A 39 2.48 11.40 2.97
CA ARG A 39 3.78 11.61 3.64
C ARG A 39 4.59 12.72 2.97
N LYS A 40 4.70 12.65 1.64
CA LYS A 40 5.46 13.63 0.85
C LYS A 40 4.81 15.01 0.91
N ALA A 41 3.48 15.10 0.82
CA ALA A 41 2.73 16.35 0.93
C ALA A 41 2.94 17.02 2.29
N ASN A 42 3.08 16.24 3.36
CA ASN A 42 3.38 16.72 4.71
C ASN A 42 4.88 16.96 4.96
N GLY A 43 5.74 16.84 3.94
CA GLY A 43 7.19 17.11 4.05
C GLY A 43 7.96 16.12 4.93
N LEU A 44 7.39 14.95 5.21
CA LEU A 44 7.98 13.97 6.11
C LEU A 44 8.97 13.06 5.37
N THR A 45 10.16 12.84 5.95
CA THR A 45 11.07 11.78 5.46
C THR A 45 10.66 10.42 6.00
N GLN A 46 11.12 9.33 5.36
CA GLN A 46 10.90 7.98 5.89
C GLN A 46 11.50 7.82 7.30
N ALA A 47 12.65 8.46 7.58
CA ALA A 47 13.26 8.46 8.90
C ALA A 47 12.42 9.21 9.95
N ALA A 48 11.78 10.32 9.58
CA ALA A 48 10.88 11.05 10.47
C ALA A 48 9.65 10.21 10.84
N VAL A 49 9.06 9.51 9.86
CA VAL A 49 7.94 8.59 10.10
C VAL A 49 8.37 7.40 10.95
N ALA A 50 9.53 6.82 10.68
CA ALA A 50 10.08 5.71 11.46
C ALA A 50 10.26 6.10 12.94
N LYS A 51 10.78 7.31 13.19
CA LYS A 51 10.89 7.87 14.55
C LYS A 51 9.52 8.02 15.22
N ALA A 52 8.51 8.54 14.52
CA ALA A 52 7.15 8.67 15.04
C ALA A 52 6.51 7.31 15.37
N MET A 53 6.77 6.29 14.54
CA MET A 53 6.28 4.93 14.71
C MET A 53 7.11 4.08 15.68
N ARG A 54 8.26 4.59 16.16
CA ARG A 54 9.24 3.86 16.99
C ARG A 54 9.74 2.57 16.33
N VAL A 55 10.07 2.64 15.05
CA VAL A 55 10.63 1.54 14.24
C VAL A 55 11.87 2.01 13.48
N GLY A 56 12.60 1.08 12.84
CA GLY A 56 13.69 1.42 11.93
C GLY A 56 13.19 1.95 10.58
N GLN A 57 14.01 2.76 9.89
CA GLN A 57 13.66 3.30 8.56
C GLN A 57 13.46 2.20 7.50
N SER A 58 14.11 1.04 7.64
CA SER A 58 13.88 -0.13 6.78
C SER A 58 12.44 -0.64 6.83
N VAL A 59 11.77 -0.58 8.00
CA VAL A 59 10.36 -0.97 8.15
C VAL A 59 9.45 -0.02 7.36
N VAL A 60 9.75 1.28 7.38
CA VAL A 60 9.01 2.26 6.58
C VAL A 60 9.26 2.04 5.09
N ALA A 61 10.51 1.77 4.68
CA ALA A 61 10.82 1.46 3.30
C ALA A 61 10.11 0.19 2.80
N GLU A 62 10.00 -0.83 3.63
CA GLU A 62 9.25 -2.07 3.33
C GLU A 62 7.76 -1.78 3.13
N ILE A 63 7.14 -1.02 4.05
CA ILE A 63 5.75 -0.56 3.91
C ILE A 63 5.55 0.19 2.59
N GLU A 64 6.40 1.17 2.29
CA GLU A 64 6.28 2.03 1.10
C GLU A 64 6.59 1.28 -0.20
N SER A 65 7.33 0.19 -0.15
CA SER A 65 7.61 -0.65 -1.31
C SER A 65 6.37 -1.40 -1.81
N ALA A 66 5.35 -1.53 -0.95
CA ALA A 66 4.19 -2.39 -1.16
C ALA A 66 4.58 -3.82 -1.54
N LYS A 67 5.76 -4.32 -1.14
CA LYS A 67 6.18 -5.70 -1.40
C LYS A 67 5.78 -6.56 -0.20
N GLY A 68 4.75 -7.38 -0.37
CA GLY A 68 4.29 -8.33 0.65
C GLY A 68 3.25 -7.79 1.62
N ASP A 69 2.70 -8.69 2.43
CA ASP A 69 1.59 -8.40 3.34
C ASP A 69 2.02 -7.59 4.56
N ILE A 70 1.22 -6.57 4.86
CA ILE A 70 1.43 -5.68 6.00
C ILE A 70 0.28 -5.90 6.96
N ARG A 71 0.59 -6.13 8.24
CA ARG A 71 -0.44 -6.20 9.28
C ARG A 71 -1.25 -4.92 9.32
N TYR A 72 -2.57 -5.04 9.46
CA TYR A 72 -3.48 -3.90 9.58
C TYR A 72 -3.01 -2.88 10.64
N SER A 73 -2.61 -3.34 11.83
CA SER A 73 -2.14 -2.46 12.91
C SER A 73 -0.85 -1.70 12.60
N THR A 74 -0.03 -2.21 11.68
CA THR A 74 1.15 -1.49 11.18
C THR A 74 0.75 -0.45 10.15
N LEU A 75 -0.17 -0.79 9.25
CA LEU A 75 -0.71 0.14 8.25
C LEU A 75 -1.45 1.32 8.90
N ASP A 76 -2.26 1.04 9.93
CA ASP A 76 -3.01 2.05 10.69
C ASP A 76 -2.08 3.04 11.41
N ARG A 77 -1.04 2.53 12.09
CA ARG A 77 0.00 3.38 12.70
C ARG A 77 0.79 4.19 11.68
N TYR A 78 1.08 3.63 10.52
CA TYR A 78 1.73 4.35 9.43
C TYR A 78 0.84 5.47 8.90
N ALA A 79 -0.44 5.19 8.63
CA ALA A 79 -1.42 6.18 8.19
C ALA A 79 -1.55 7.37 9.17
N ALA A 80 -1.61 7.08 10.48
CA ALA A 80 -1.61 8.11 11.51
C ALA A 80 -0.30 8.93 11.53
N ALA A 81 0.85 8.28 11.30
CA ALA A 81 2.15 8.95 11.31
C ALA A 81 2.36 9.87 10.09
N VAL A 82 1.82 9.52 8.91
CA VAL A 82 2.03 10.30 7.68
C VAL A 82 1.06 11.47 7.50
N SER A 83 -0.11 11.45 8.15
CA SER A 83 -1.19 12.43 7.95
C SER A 83 -1.28 13.51 9.02
N HIS A 84 -0.49 13.40 10.11
CA HIS A 84 -0.59 14.23 11.32
C HIS A 84 -2.00 14.32 11.94
N ARG A 85 -2.91 13.45 11.53
CA ARG A 85 -4.33 13.44 11.91
C ARG A 85 -4.77 12.01 12.13
N ARG A 86 -5.92 11.85 12.77
CA ARG A 86 -6.54 10.53 12.91
C ARG A 86 -7.09 10.11 11.55
N VAL A 87 -6.50 9.09 10.94
CA VAL A 87 -7.00 8.45 9.72
C VAL A 87 -7.89 7.28 10.14
N ARG A 88 -8.97 7.04 9.39
CA ARG A 88 -9.80 5.83 9.52
C ARG A 88 -9.80 5.13 8.17
N LEU A 89 -9.61 3.82 8.18
CA LEU A 89 -9.88 2.96 7.03
C LEU A 89 -11.38 2.65 7.02
N GLU A 90 -12.04 3.02 5.93
CA GLU A 90 -13.46 2.78 5.73
C GLU A 90 -13.64 1.83 4.53
N LEU A 91 -14.54 0.85 4.68
CA LEU A 91 -14.97 0.04 3.56
C LEU A 91 -15.90 0.90 2.70
N VAL A 92 -15.47 1.19 1.48
CA VAL A 92 -16.33 1.81 0.47
C VAL A 92 -16.81 0.70 -0.43
N SER A 93 -18.10 0.42 -0.39
CA SER A 93 -18.77 -0.45 -1.35
C SER A 93 -19.45 0.44 -2.38
N ASP A 94 -19.15 0.22 -3.65
CA ASP A 94 -19.92 0.78 -4.78
C ASP A 94 -21.24 0.01 -4.95
#